data_AF-A0A0L0F4N4-F1
#
_entry.id   AF-A0A0L0F4N4-F1
#
_cell.length_a   1.000
_cell.length_b   1.000
_cell.length_c   1.000
_cell.angle_alpha   90.00
_cell.angle_beta   90.00
_cell.angle_gamma   90.00
#
_symmetry.space_group_name_H-M   'P 1'
#
loop_
_entity.id
_entity.type
_entity.pdbx_description
1 polymer ?
#
loop_
_entity_poly.entity_id
_entity_poly.type
_entity_poly.pdbx_seq_one_letter_code
_entity_poly.pdbx_strand_id
1 'polypeptide(L)'
;MDALHDGDIYEYDAHNLFGHMQSIATRKALESSRGKRSFIITRSTFPGTGQHAGHWTGDNHATWEDMWLSISAILNFNLYQIPLVGADICGFHND
;
A
#
# COMPACT_ATOMS: atom_id res chain seq x y z
N MET A 1 -20.83 1.14 -7.34
CA MET A 1 -20.68 1.06 -5.87
C MET A 1 -21.70 0.10 -5.24
N ASP A 2 -22.38 -0.73 -6.05
CA ASP A 2 -23.52 -1.56 -5.60
C ASP A 2 -23.15 -3.04 -5.44
N ALA A 3 -21.86 -3.37 -5.56
CA ALA A 3 -21.37 -4.71 -5.25
C ALA A 3 -21.50 -4.96 -3.74
N LEU A 4 -21.72 -6.23 -3.37
CA LEU A 4 -21.84 -6.68 -1.98
C LEU A 4 -20.63 -7.52 -1.59
N HIS A 5 -20.09 -7.25 -0.40
CA HIS A 5 -19.13 -8.09 0.31
C HIS A 5 -19.85 -8.99 1.31
N ASP A 6 -19.10 -9.92 1.92
CA ASP A 6 -19.62 -10.77 3.00
C ASP A 6 -20.26 -9.93 4.13
N GLY A 7 -21.40 -10.41 4.64
CA GLY A 7 -22.21 -9.67 5.61
C GLY A 7 -23.08 -8.55 5.03
N ASP A 8 -23.38 -8.60 3.73
CA ASP A 8 -24.20 -7.62 3.00
C ASP A 8 -23.67 -6.18 3.08
N ILE A 9 -22.35 -6.04 3.16
CA ILE A 9 -21.68 -4.74 3.19
C ILE A 9 -21.53 -4.23 1.75
N TYR A 10 -22.03 -3.03 1.48
CA TYR A 10 -21.86 -2.42 0.16
C TYR A 10 -20.39 -2.05 -0.10
N GLU A 11 -19.96 -2.23 -1.34
CA GLU A 11 -18.69 -1.71 -1.84
C GLU A 11 -18.54 -0.21 -1.57
N TYR A 12 -19.64 0.55 -1.59
CA TYR A 12 -19.64 1.96 -1.21
C TYR A 12 -18.97 2.22 0.16
N ASP A 13 -19.25 1.38 1.15
CA ASP A 13 -18.72 1.52 2.51
C ASP A 13 -17.33 0.88 2.66
N ALA A 14 -17.07 -0.19 1.91
CA ALA A 14 -15.87 -1.02 2.05
C ALA A 14 -14.72 -0.68 1.08
N HIS A 15 -14.95 0.14 0.05
CA HIS A 15 -14.02 0.37 -1.06
C HIS A 15 -12.58 0.64 -0.60
N ASN A 16 -12.41 1.62 0.29
CA ASN A 16 -11.09 2.04 0.79
C ASN A 16 -10.41 0.99 1.69
N LEU A 17 -11.14 -0.02 2.16
CA LEU A 17 -10.62 -1.09 3.01
C LEU A 17 -10.05 -2.26 2.20
N PHE A 18 -10.35 -2.37 0.91
CA PHE A 18 -10.03 -3.55 0.11
C PHE A 18 -8.54 -3.91 0.16
N GLY A 19 -7.65 -2.97 -0.19
CA GLY A 19 -6.21 -3.19 -0.15
C GLY A 19 -5.65 -3.43 1.26
N HIS A 20 -6.25 -2.82 2.27
CA HIS A 20 -5.89 -3.05 3.67
C HIS A 20 -6.22 -4.48 4.11
N MET A 21 -7.45 -4.93 3.87
CA MET A 21 -7.90 -6.28 4.21
C MET A 21 -7.12 -7.35 3.43
N GLN A 22 -6.83 -7.10 2.15
CA GLN A 22 -5.98 -7.97 1.34
C GLN A 22 -4.55 -8.09 1.91
N SER A 23 -3.98 -6.99 2.42
CA SER A 23 -2.65 -6.98 3.04
C SER A 23 -2.62 -7.80 4.33
N ILE A 24 -3.67 -7.72 5.16
CA ILE A 24 -3.82 -8.56 6.35
C ILE A 24 -3.88 -10.04 5.98
N ALA A 25 -4.69 -10.40 4.97
CA ALA A 25 -4.83 -11.78 4.53
C ALA A 25 -3.50 -12.34 3.97
N THR A 26 -2.81 -11.56 3.15
CA THR A 26 -1.51 -11.93 2.55
C THR A 26 -0.45 -12.16 3.62
N ARG A 27 -0.38 -11.30 4.65
CA ARG A 27 0.54 -11.48 5.78
C ARG A 27 0.30 -12.81 6.50
N LYS A 28 -0.96 -13.09 6.87
CA LYS A 28 -1.33 -14.35 7.53
C LYS A 28 -0.94 -15.57 6.70
N ALA A 29 -1.19 -15.53 5.39
CA ALA A 29 -0.88 -16.63 4.47
C ALA A 29 0.63 -16.86 4.31
N LEU A 30 1.43 -15.79 4.19
CA LEU A 30 2.89 -15.90 4.04
C LEU A 30 3.56 -16.39 5.32
N GLU A 31 3.15 -15.86 6.48
CA GLU A 31 3.70 -16.29 7.77
C GLU A 31 3.36 -17.75 8.07
N SER A 32 2.12 -18.19 7.78
CA SER A 32 1.71 -19.59 7.98
C SER A 32 2.39 -20.57 7.01
N SER A 33 2.53 -20.19 5.73
CA SER A 33 3.16 -21.04 4.71
C SER A 33 4.67 -21.16 4.89
N ARG A 34 5.35 -20.08 5.31
CA ARG A 34 6.82 -20.03 5.36
C ARG A 34 7.40 -20.23 6.76
N GLY A 35 6.61 -20.04 7.81
CA GLY A 35 7.09 -20.08 9.20
C GLY A 35 8.13 -19.00 9.52
N LYS A 36 8.14 -17.90 8.76
CA LYS A 36 9.11 -16.79 8.85
C LYS A 36 8.38 -15.46 8.77
N ARG A 37 9.05 -14.39 9.24
CA ARG A 37 8.55 -13.01 9.08
C ARG A 37 8.27 -12.71 7.61
N SER A 38 7.07 -12.22 7.32
CA SER A 38 6.68 -11.82 5.97
C SER A 38 7.28 -10.47 5.56
N PHE A 39 7.47 -10.29 4.26
CA PHE A 39 7.77 -9.00 3.64
C PHE A 39 6.74 -8.78 2.53
N ILE A 40 6.00 -7.68 2.60
CA ILE A 40 4.87 -7.36 1.69
C ILE A 40 4.94 -5.89 1.37
N ILE A 41 4.74 -5.56 0.10
CA ILE A 41 4.56 -4.21 -0.42
C ILE A 41 3.17 -4.15 -1.07
N THR A 42 2.38 -3.13 -0.74
CA THR A 42 1.02 -2.95 -1.26
C THR A 42 0.81 -1.54 -1.81
N ARG A 43 -0.02 -1.42 -2.86
CA ARG A 43 -0.34 -0.13 -3.49
C ARG A 43 -1.43 0.61 -2.71
N SER A 44 -2.60 -0.01 -2.53
CA SER A 44 -3.69 0.61 -1.79
C SER A 44 -3.50 0.45 -0.28
N THR A 45 -3.69 1.54 0.46
CA THR A 45 -3.50 1.58 1.91
C THR A 45 -4.67 2.27 2.61
N PHE A 46 -4.82 2.00 3.91
CA PHE A 46 -5.76 2.66 4.82
C PHE A 46 -5.06 2.78 6.19
N PRO A 47 -5.47 3.68 7.11
CA PRO A 47 -4.91 3.73 8.46
C PRO A 47 -4.81 2.34 9.11
N GLY A 48 -3.60 1.99 9.57
CA GLY A 48 -3.27 0.67 10.11
C GLY A 48 -2.57 -0.29 9.15
N THR A 49 -2.56 -0.03 7.82
CA THR A 49 -1.88 -0.92 6.85
C THR A 49 -0.39 -1.12 7.15
N GLY A 50 0.30 -0.12 7.71
CA GLY A 50 1.73 -0.20 8.03
C GLY A 50 2.10 -1.27 9.05
N GLN A 51 1.14 -1.82 9.80
CA GLN A 51 1.37 -3.00 10.63
C GLN A 51 1.53 -4.29 9.82
N HIS A 52 1.05 -4.33 8.57
CA HIS A 52 0.95 -5.54 7.76
C HIS A 52 1.82 -5.50 6.50
N ALA A 53 2.02 -4.33 5.90
CA ALA A 53 2.75 -4.16 4.66
C ALA A 53 3.45 -2.79 4.58
N GLY A 54 4.52 -2.72 3.79
CA GLY A 54 5.08 -1.46 3.30
C GLY A 54 4.33 -0.95 2.07
N HIS A 55 4.72 0.23 1.60
CA HIS A 55 4.10 0.92 0.47
C HIS A 55 5.16 1.46 -0.49
N TRP A 56 4.81 1.69 -1.75
CA TRP A 56 5.61 2.50 -2.65
C TRP A 56 4.73 3.57 -3.27
N THR A 57 5.29 4.72 -3.64
CA THR A 57 4.52 5.91 -4.06
C THR A 57 3.72 5.73 -5.35
N GLY A 58 3.77 4.56 -5.98
CA GLY A 58 3.04 4.24 -7.19
C GLY A 58 3.76 4.73 -8.44
N ASP A 59 2.96 4.88 -9.49
CA ASP A 59 3.39 5.03 -10.87
C ASP A 59 3.89 6.47 -11.14
N ASN A 60 5.12 6.78 -10.69
CA ASN A 60 5.79 8.07 -10.91
C ASN A 60 6.45 8.15 -12.31
N HIS A 61 6.92 9.34 -12.70
CA HIS A 61 7.60 9.59 -13.97
C HIS A 61 9.09 9.90 -13.77
N ALA A 62 9.89 9.67 -14.81
CA ALA A 62 11.32 10.02 -14.88
C ALA A 62 11.53 11.54 -15.01
N THR A 63 11.03 12.32 -14.06
CA THR A 63 11.16 13.78 -14.02
C THR A 63 11.84 14.25 -12.73
N TRP A 64 12.47 15.42 -12.79
CA TRP A 64 13.03 16.07 -11.60
C TRP A 64 11.95 16.47 -10.58
N GLU A 65 10.74 16.74 -11.04
CA GLU A 65 9.60 17.06 -10.19
C GLU A 65 9.16 15.84 -9.36
N ASP A 66 8.99 14.68 -9.98
CA ASP A 66 8.63 13.43 -9.30
C ASP A 66 9.70 13.00 -8.29
N MET A 67 10.99 13.21 -8.62
CA MET A 67 12.08 13.01 -7.67
C MET A 67 11.88 13.88 -6.42
N TRP A 68 11.56 15.17 -6.60
CA TRP A 68 11.32 16.08 -5.47
C TRP A 68 10.05 15.72 -4.69
N LEU A 69 8.96 15.36 -5.38
CA LEU A 69 7.69 14.95 -4.76
C LEU A 69 7.82 13.66 -3.93
N SER A 70 8.75 12.78 -4.27
CA SER A 70 9.00 11.55 -3.49
C SER A 70 9.31 11.83 -2.02
N ILE A 71 10.00 12.94 -1.73
CA ILE A 71 10.42 13.31 -0.37
C ILE A 71 9.18 13.59 0.50
N SER A 72 8.26 14.43 0.03
CA SER A 72 7.05 14.78 0.79
C SER A 72 6.10 13.58 0.91
N ALA A 73 5.98 12.76 -0.14
CA ALA A 73 5.21 11.53 -0.10
C ALA A 73 5.73 10.55 0.99
N ILE A 74 7.04 10.31 1.03
CA ILE A 74 7.67 9.43 2.04
C ILE A 74 7.43 9.97 3.46
N LEU A 75 7.58 11.29 3.68
CA LEU A 75 7.33 11.90 4.99
C LEU A 75 5.86 11.76 5.42
N ASN A 76 4.91 11.95 4.50
CA ASN A 76 3.49 11.74 4.77
C ASN A 76 3.20 10.30 5.19
N PHE A 77 3.77 9.30 4.50
CA PHE A 77 3.56 7.90 4.87
C PHE A 77 4.18 7.52 6.21
N ASN A 78 5.28 8.17 6.62
CA ASN A 78 5.79 8.04 7.99
C ASN A 78 4.78 8.56 9.03
N LEU A 79 4.11 9.69 8.76
CA LEU A 79 3.03 10.21 9.60
C LEU A 79 1.81 9.28 9.60
N TYR A 80 1.50 8.64 8.47
CA TYR A 80 0.44 7.62 8.34
C TYR A 80 0.82 6.26 8.97
N GLN A 81 1.96 6.18 9.66
CA GLN A 81 2.49 5.00 10.33
C GLN A 81 2.82 3.84 9.36
N ILE A 82 3.29 4.17 8.16
CA ILE A 82 3.83 3.23 7.17
C ILE A 82 5.30 3.60 6.89
N PRO A 83 6.24 3.26 7.78
CA PRO A 83 7.63 3.70 7.68
C PRO A 83 8.44 2.95 6.61
N LEU A 84 8.01 1.74 6.21
CA LEU A 84 8.60 1.02 5.08
C LEU A 84 7.97 1.55 3.79
N VAL A 85 8.54 2.64 3.26
CA VAL A 85 8.05 3.33 2.07
C VAL A 85 9.19 3.83 1.18
N GLY A 86 8.96 3.89 -0.13
CA GLY A 86 9.89 4.45 -1.12
C GLY A 86 9.20 4.81 -2.43
N ALA A 87 9.94 5.44 -3.34
CA ALA A 87 9.49 5.72 -4.70
C ALA A 87 10.30 4.88 -5.70
N ASP A 88 9.76 4.67 -6.90
CA ASP A 88 10.49 3.98 -7.96
C ASP A 88 11.64 4.87 -8.46
N ILE A 89 12.87 4.39 -8.22
CA ILE A 89 14.11 5.10 -8.54
C ILE A 89 14.23 5.24 -10.06
N CYS A 90 14.63 6.43 -10.51
CA CYS A 90 14.67 6.85 -11.91
C CYS A 90 13.30 7.04 -12.58
N GLY A 91 12.19 6.80 -11.88
CA GLY A 91 10.84 6.92 -12.43
C GLY A 91 10.33 5.62 -13.05
N PHE A 92 9.03 5.35 -12.88
CA PHE A 92 8.35 4.18 -13.46
C PHE A 92 7.93 4.40 -14.92
N HIS A 93 7.45 5.61 -15.23
CA HIS A 93 7.03 6.05 -16.55
C HIS A 93 8.05 6.96 -17.23
N ASN A 94 8.02 7.00 -18.56
CA ASN A 94 8.94 7.72 -19.45
C ASN A 94 10.36 7.14 -19.50
N ASP A 95 11.13 7.56 -20.50
CA ASP A 95 12.54 7.20 -20.73
C ASP A 95 13.50 8.25 -20.15
#